data_AF-A0A385TZX0-F1
#
_entry.id   AF-A0A385TZX0-F1
#
_cell.length_a   1.000
_cell.length_b   1.000
_cell.length_c   1.000
_cell.angle_alpha   90.00
_cell.angle_beta   90.00
_cell.angle_gamma   90.00
#
_symmetry.space_group_name_H-M   'P 1'
#
loop_
_entity.id
_entity.type
_entity.pdbx_description
1 polymer ?
#
loop_
_entity_poly.entity_id
_entity_poly.type
_entity_poly.pdbx_seq_one_letter_code
_entity_poly.pdbx_strand_id
1 'polypeptide(L)'
;MTGEDVAAQVQTMIGKKVTGEYTVVVNGEKLSDKGAIIDGRANVPVRALSESLGADIKVDGKTIMVTSEETPTNNQVVLLDGKYYTKYDLLNEQKKTSDLLVHLSSSLEKEESKTEYMSGQTGIVKQMWEDGLKTLREKVDQNTQRLNSINEALKAFE
;
A
#
# COMPACT_ATOMS: atom_id res chain seq x y z
N MET A 1 10.36 43.71 42.20
CA MET A 1 10.18 42.38 41.59
C MET A 1 10.86 41.39 42.50
N THR A 2 10.05 40.69 43.30
CA THR A 2 10.50 39.70 44.31
C THR A 2 10.95 38.42 43.60
N GLY A 3 11.92 37.72 44.19
CA GLY A 3 12.59 36.54 43.64
C GLY A 3 11.74 35.28 43.47
N GLU A 4 10.43 35.44 43.28
CA GLU A 4 9.44 34.35 43.12
C GLU A 4 9.25 33.96 41.64
N ASP A 5 9.60 34.84 40.71
CA ASP A 5 9.41 34.60 39.27
C ASP A 5 10.56 33.82 38.60
N VAL A 6 11.69 33.61 39.29
CA VAL A 6 12.87 32.91 38.73
C VAL A 6 12.80 31.39 38.96
N ALA A 7 12.00 30.91 39.92
CA ALA A 7 11.87 29.47 40.21
C ALA A 7 10.88 28.74 39.28
N ALA A 8 9.90 29.44 38.71
CA ALA A 8 8.82 28.81 37.95
C ALA A 8 9.18 28.42 36.51
N GLN A 9 10.28 28.95 35.95
CA GLN A 9 10.65 28.70 34.55
C GLN A 9 11.76 27.66 34.34
N VAL A 10 12.25 27.01 35.40
CA VAL A 10 13.30 25.96 35.29
C VAL A 10 12.71 24.54 35.45
N GLN A 11 11.40 24.38 35.69
CA GLN A 11 10.84 23.11 36.16
C GLN A 11 10.05 22.28 35.12
N THR A 12 10.14 22.56 33.81
CA THR A 12 9.32 21.86 32.80
C THR A 12 10.06 20.89 31.87
N MET A 13 11.21 20.36 32.31
CA MET A 13 11.78 19.12 31.74
C MET A 13 12.25 18.10 32.79
N ILE A 14 12.03 18.34 34.07
CA ILE A 14 12.28 17.36 35.14
C ILE A 14 10.93 16.73 35.49
N GLY A 15 10.56 15.64 34.82
CA GLY A 15 9.26 15.00 35.10
C GLY A 15 8.88 13.83 34.20
N LYS A 16 9.50 13.65 33.04
CA LYS A 16 9.32 12.44 32.27
C LYS A 16 10.33 11.39 32.74
N LYS A 17 9.86 10.43 33.54
CA LYS A 17 10.69 9.31 33.99
C LYS A 17 10.98 8.43 32.78
N VAL A 18 12.21 8.45 32.29
CA VAL A 18 12.68 7.44 31.32
C VAL A 18 12.68 6.11 32.07
N THR A 19 11.75 5.22 31.70
CA THR A 19 11.51 3.98 32.45
C THR A 19 12.45 2.85 32.02
N GLY A 20 13.24 3.04 30.95
CA GLY A 20 14.26 2.09 30.50
C GLY A 20 14.83 2.44 29.12
N GLU A 21 16.04 1.95 28.86
CA GLU A 21 16.69 1.97 27.54
C GLU A 21 16.48 0.61 26.85
N TYR A 22 16.15 0.62 25.56
CA TYR A 22 15.95 -0.59 24.76
C TYR A 22 16.90 -0.61 23.55
N THR A 23 17.48 -1.77 23.29
CA THR A 23 18.24 -2.01 22.05
C THR A 23 17.27 -2.08 20.87
N VAL A 24 17.53 -1.29 19.84
CA VAL A 24 16.76 -1.29 18.60
C VAL A 24 17.55 -2.06 17.55
N VAL A 25 16.91 -3.04 16.91
CA VAL A 25 17.49 -3.84 15.84
C VAL A 25 16.70 -3.59 14.57
N VAL A 26 17.39 -3.19 13.51
CA VAL A 26 16.81 -2.89 12.19
C VAL A 26 17.54 -3.75 11.17
N ASN A 27 16.81 -4.57 10.40
CA ASN A 27 17.39 -5.48 9.40
C ASN A 27 18.50 -6.42 9.92
N GLY A 28 18.46 -6.77 11.21
CA GLY A 28 19.47 -7.63 11.85
C GLY A 28 20.68 -6.90 12.43
N GLU A 29 20.81 -5.59 12.19
CA GLU A 29 21.86 -4.74 12.74
C GLU A 29 21.35 -3.94 13.95
N LYS A 30 22.21 -3.79 14.96
CA LYS A 30 21.90 -3.00 16.17
C LYS A 30 22.16 -1.53 15.89
N LEU A 31 21.19 -0.67 16.18
CA LEU A 31 21.39 0.77 16.12
C LEU A 31 22.37 1.21 17.21
N SER A 32 23.22 2.19 16.87
CA SER A 32 24.15 2.80 17.84
C SER A 32 23.39 3.54 18.94
N ASP A 33 22.26 4.17 18.59
CA ASP A 33 21.42 4.88 19.55
C ASP A 33 20.33 3.97 20.10
N LYS A 34 20.18 3.98 21.42
CA LYS A 34 19.15 3.21 22.13
C LYS A 34 17.80 3.92 22.08
N GLY A 35 16.72 3.13 22.08
CA GLY A 35 15.37 3.63 22.28
C GLY A 35 15.12 3.93 23.76
N ALA A 36 14.28 4.92 24.05
CA ALA A 36 13.89 5.28 25.41
C ALA A 36 12.38 5.05 25.62
N ILE A 37 12.02 4.39 26.72
CA ILE A 37 10.62 4.32 27.13
C ILE A 37 10.24 5.57 27.91
N ILE A 38 9.28 6.32 27.39
CA ILE A 38 8.73 7.51 28.04
C ILE A 38 7.22 7.35 28.09
N ASP A 39 6.65 7.42 29.29
CA ASP A 39 5.21 7.25 29.54
C ASP A 39 4.64 5.93 28.97
N GLY A 40 5.42 4.83 29.05
CA GLY A 40 5.03 3.51 28.54
C GLY A 40 5.11 3.36 27.01
N ARG A 41 5.58 4.38 26.28
CA ARG A 41 5.80 4.33 24.83
C ARG A 41 7.28 4.25 24.51
N ALA A 42 7.64 3.37 23.58
CA ALA A 42 8.99 3.31 23.04
C ALA A 42 9.22 4.45 22.06
N ASN A 43 10.16 5.33 22.38
CA ASN A 43 10.61 6.40 21.51
C ASN A 43 11.98 6.02 20.96
N VAL A 44 12.08 5.93 19.64
CA VAL A 44 13.31 5.59 18.94
C VAL A 44 13.85 6.87 18.29
N PRO A 45 15.17 7.11 18.32
CA PRO A 45 15.79 8.20 17.60
C PRO A 45 15.52 8.06 16.10
N VAL A 46 14.67 8.93 15.56
CA VAL A 46 14.27 8.90 14.15
C VAL A 46 15.47 9.01 13.21
N ARG A 47 16.53 9.72 13.61
CA ARG A 47 17.78 9.84 12.83
C ARG A 47 18.49 8.50 12.67
N ALA A 48 18.81 7.83 13.78
CA ALA A 48 19.45 6.50 13.74
C ALA A 48 18.60 5.46 13.00
N LEU A 49 17.28 5.54 13.17
CA LEU A 49 16.35 4.68 12.43
C LEU A 49 16.38 4.97 10.92
N SER A 50 16.39 6.24 10.53
CA SER A 50 16.42 6.65 9.11
C SER A 50 17.74 6.27 8.46
N GLU A 51 18.88 6.50 9.13
CA GLU A 51 20.22 6.12 8.66
C GLU A 51 20.33 4.60 8.42
N SER A 52 19.83 3.79 9.36
CA SER A 52 19.83 2.32 9.20
C SER A 52 18.90 1.82 8.09
N LEU A 53 17.92 2.63 7.69
CA LEU A 53 17.00 2.33 6.61
C LEU A 53 17.42 2.97 5.27
N GLY A 54 18.53 3.74 5.24
CA GLY A 54 18.97 4.46 4.05
C GLY A 54 18.07 5.64 3.68
N ALA A 55 17.29 6.16 4.63
CA ALA A 55 16.38 7.28 4.41
C ALA A 55 17.04 8.63 4.74
N ASP A 56 16.78 9.63 3.89
CA ASP A 56 17.16 11.02 4.14
C ASP A 56 16.21 11.65 5.15
N ILE A 57 16.76 12.46 6.05
CA ILE A 57 16.00 13.15 7.10
C ILE A 57 16.16 14.65 6.96
N LYS A 58 15.04 15.33 6.72
CA LYS A 58 14.95 16.79 6.70
C LYS A 58 14.09 17.29 7.85
N VAL A 59 14.58 18.28 8.58
CA VAL A 59 13.82 18.94 9.65
C VAL A 59 13.42 20.33 9.17
N ASP A 60 12.12 20.60 9.15
CA ASP A 60 11.55 21.92 8.82
C ASP A 60 10.68 22.41 9.98
N GLY A 61 11.17 23.40 10.72
CA GLY A 61 10.51 23.93 11.91
C GLY A 61 10.26 22.87 12.99
N LYS A 62 8.99 22.53 13.23
CA LYS A 62 8.55 21.47 14.18
C LYS A 62 8.18 20.15 13.48
N THR A 63 8.43 20.06 12.18
CA THR A 63 8.12 18.89 11.36
C THR A 63 9.40 18.15 11.02
N ILE A 64 9.42 16.84 11.28
CA ILE A 64 10.50 15.95 10.83
C ILE A 64 9.97 15.21 9.61
N MET A 65 10.63 15.39 8.48
CA MET A 65 10.36 14.74 7.22
C MET A 65 11.40 13.65 7.01
N VAL A 66 10.95 12.39 6.92
CA VAL A 66 11.80 11.25 6.58
C VAL A 66 11.44 10.86 5.16
N THR A 67 12.36 11.09 4.24
CA THR A 67 12.27 10.69 2.85
C THR A 67 13.19 9.51 2.65
N SER A 68 12.64 8.31 2.65
CA SER A 68 13.36 7.19 2.08
C SER A 68 13.44 7.44 0.59
N GLU A 69 14.64 7.65 0.07
CA GLU A 69 14.89 7.17 -1.27
C GLU A 69 14.76 5.65 -1.15
N GLU A 70 13.54 5.12 -1.28
CA GLU A 70 13.45 3.86 -1.99
C GLU A 70 14.07 4.19 -3.35
N THR A 71 15.39 4.05 -3.47
CA THR A 71 15.91 3.46 -4.67
C THR A 71 15.48 2.02 -4.56
N PRO A 72 14.34 1.61 -5.16
CA PRO A 72 14.28 0.23 -5.59
C PRO A 72 15.54 0.08 -6.43
N THR A 73 16.39 -0.85 -6.06
CA THR A 73 17.47 -1.30 -6.91
C THR A 73 16.85 -1.57 -8.28
N ASN A 74 17.07 -0.65 -9.23
CA ASN A 74 16.43 -0.50 -10.55
C ASN A 74 15.12 0.34 -10.59
N ASN A 75 15.27 1.66 -10.83
CA ASN A 75 14.21 2.66 -11.08
C ASN A 75 13.50 2.48 -12.45
N GLN A 76 13.35 1.25 -12.92
CA GLN A 76 12.58 0.96 -14.12
C GLN A 76 11.11 1.25 -13.87
N VAL A 77 10.48 1.92 -14.83
CA VAL A 77 9.03 2.13 -14.88
C VAL A 77 8.55 1.80 -16.29
N VAL A 78 7.33 1.28 -16.39
CA VAL A 78 6.71 0.93 -17.66
C VAL A 78 5.49 1.82 -17.89
N LEU A 79 5.34 2.34 -19.11
CA LEU A 79 4.16 3.07 -19.53
C LEU A 79 3.07 2.09 -19.96
N LEU A 80 1.93 2.11 -19.29
CA LEU A 80 0.76 1.30 -19.59
C LEU A 80 -0.48 2.16 -19.45
N ASP A 81 -1.38 2.17 -20.44
CA ASP A 81 -2.60 2.98 -20.45
C ASP A 81 -2.37 4.48 -20.16
N GLY A 82 -1.25 5.04 -20.62
CA GLY A 82 -0.89 6.44 -20.40
C GLY A 82 -0.41 6.77 -18.97
N LYS A 83 -0.15 5.76 -18.13
CA LYS A 83 0.39 5.92 -16.78
C LYS A 83 1.67 5.12 -16.59
N TYR A 84 2.57 5.63 -15.76
CA TYR A 84 3.80 4.92 -15.39
C TYR A 84 3.54 4.01 -14.20
N TYR A 85 4.05 2.78 -14.27
CA TYR A 85 3.94 1.78 -13.23
C TYR A 85 5.31 1.24 -12.83
N THR A 86 5.51 1.02 -11.54
CA THR A 86 6.62 0.21 -11.02
C THR A 86 6.26 -1.28 -11.09
N LYS A 87 7.24 -2.16 -10.89
CA LYS A 87 7.01 -3.61 -10.74
C LYS A 87 6.01 -3.91 -9.61
N TYR A 88 6.13 -3.21 -8.49
CA TYR A 88 5.22 -3.39 -7.35
C TYR A 88 3.77 -3.01 -7.70
N ASP A 89 3.58 -1.88 -8.39
CA ASP A 89 2.25 -1.44 -8.82
C ASP A 89 1.62 -2.48 -9.77
N LEU A 90 2.40 -2.95 -10.75
CA LEU A 90 1.92 -3.96 -11.71
C LEU A 90 1.58 -5.29 -11.02
N LEU A 91 2.38 -5.76 -10.06
CA LEU A 91 2.06 -6.98 -9.30
C LEU A 91 0.78 -6.82 -8.47
N ASN A 92 0.56 -5.66 -7.87
CA ASN A 92 -0.67 -5.38 -7.11
C ASN A 92 -1.89 -5.34 -8.04
N GLU A 93 -1.77 -4.67 -9.20
CA GLU A 93 -2.83 -4.61 -10.21
C GLU A 93 -3.11 -5.98 -10.85
N GLN A 94 -2.07 -6.78 -11.10
CA GLN A 94 -2.17 -8.16 -11.57
C GLN A 94 -3.02 -8.99 -10.61
N LYS A 95 -2.71 -8.93 -9.31
CA LYS A 95 -3.44 -9.65 -8.27
C LYS A 95 -4.90 -9.24 -8.23
N LYS A 96 -5.19 -7.93 -8.16
CA LYS A 96 -6.58 -7.43 -8.15
C LYS A 96 -7.36 -7.86 -9.39
N THR A 97 -6.74 -7.77 -10.57
CA THR A 97 -7.39 -8.15 -11.84
C THR A 97 -7.66 -9.64 -11.90
N SER A 98 -6.72 -10.47 -11.44
CA SER A 98 -6.88 -11.92 -11.33
C SER A 98 -8.03 -12.30 -10.38
N ASP A 99 -8.07 -11.69 -9.18
CA ASP A 99 -9.14 -11.95 -8.21
C ASP A 99 -10.52 -11.56 -8.79
N LEU A 100 -10.59 -10.40 -9.46
CA LEU A 100 -11.81 -9.96 -10.13
C LEU A 100 -12.24 -10.91 -11.26
N LEU A 101 -11.30 -11.42 -12.06
CA LEU A 101 -11.59 -12.38 -13.13
C LEU A 101 -12.17 -13.69 -12.60
N VAL A 102 -11.68 -14.18 -11.47
CA VAL A 102 -12.23 -15.37 -10.81
C VAL A 102 -13.69 -15.13 -10.43
N HIS A 103 -13.99 -13.99 -9.83
CA HIS A 103 -15.36 -13.63 -9.47
C HIS A 103 -16.28 -13.47 -10.68
N LEU A 104 -15.83 -12.75 -11.72
CA LEU A 104 -16.61 -12.53 -12.94
C LEU A 104 -16.88 -13.83 -13.70
N SER A 105 -15.87 -14.71 -13.81
CA SER A 105 -16.01 -16.01 -14.46
C SER A 105 -16.99 -16.90 -13.71
N SER A 106 -16.94 -16.91 -12.36
CA SER A 106 -17.92 -17.65 -11.55
C SER A 106 -19.34 -17.11 -11.71
N SER A 107 -19.50 -15.78 -11.78
CA SER A 107 -20.81 -15.17 -12.05
C SER A 107 -21.33 -15.50 -13.45
N LEU A 108 -20.45 -15.50 -14.46
CA LEU A 108 -20.81 -15.86 -15.83
C LEU A 108 -21.27 -17.32 -15.92
N GLU A 109 -20.53 -18.26 -15.32
CA GLU A 109 -20.89 -19.68 -15.29
C GLU A 109 -22.26 -19.91 -14.63
N LYS A 110 -22.51 -19.25 -13.49
CA LYS A 110 -23.82 -19.28 -12.83
C LYS A 110 -24.93 -18.77 -13.73
N GLU A 111 -24.70 -17.69 -14.46
CA GLU A 111 -25.70 -17.12 -15.34
C GLU A 111 -25.94 -17.98 -16.58
N GLU A 112 -24.87 -18.56 -17.15
CA GLU A 112 -24.95 -19.50 -18.28
C GLU A 112 -25.64 -20.81 -17.90
N SER A 113 -25.52 -21.29 -16.66
CA SER A 113 -26.29 -22.46 -16.18
C SER A 113 -27.81 -22.25 -16.21
N LYS A 114 -28.28 -20.99 -16.21
CA LYS A 114 -29.71 -20.68 -16.32
C LYS A 114 -30.23 -20.70 -17.76
N THR A 115 -29.37 -20.94 -18.75
CA THR A 115 -29.74 -20.92 -20.18
C THR A 115 -30.95 -21.78 -20.48
N GLU A 116 -31.03 -22.98 -19.90
CA GLU A 116 -32.16 -23.89 -20.12
C GLU A 116 -33.47 -23.31 -19.56
N TYR A 117 -33.46 -22.78 -18.32
CA TYR A 117 -34.61 -22.10 -17.72
C TYR A 117 -35.02 -20.84 -18.51
N MET A 118 -34.04 -20.05 -18.94
CA MET A 118 -34.27 -18.80 -19.66
C MET A 118 -34.70 -19.03 -21.11
N SER A 119 -34.43 -20.21 -21.69
CA SER A 119 -34.88 -20.56 -23.05
C SER A 119 -36.41 -20.59 -23.18
N GLY A 120 -37.11 -20.92 -22.09
CA GLY A 120 -38.57 -20.89 -22.02
C GLY A 120 -39.17 -19.49 -21.78
N GLN A 121 -38.33 -18.49 -21.47
CA GLN A 121 -38.75 -17.10 -21.33
C GLN A 121 -38.83 -16.42 -22.71
N THR A 122 -39.72 -15.45 -22.86
CA THR A 122 -39.92 -14.73 -24.13
C THR A 122 -39.96 -13.22 -23.92
N GLY A 123 -39.80 -12.48 -25.02
CA GLY A 123 -39.84 -11.01 -25.02
C GLY A 123 -38.72 -10.39 -24.17
N ILE A 124 -39.08 -9.36 -23.40
CA ILE A 124 -38.15 -8.48 -22.68
C ILE A 124 -37.31 -9.24 -21.65
N VAL A 125 -37.87 -10.26 -20.99
CA VAL A 125 -37.17 -11.04 -19.95
C VAL A 125 -35.95 -11.78 -20.53
N LYS A 126 -36.13 -12.41 -21.69
CA LYS A 126 -35.04 -13.12 -22.37
C LYS A 126 -33.98 -12.15 -22.88
N GLN A 127 -34.40 -11.03 -23.48
CA GLN A 127 -33.47 -10.01 -23.99
C GLN A 127 -32.61 -9.40 -22.88
N MET A 128 -33.21 -9.01 -21.75
CA MET A 128 -32.48 -8.45 -20.61
C MET A 128 -31.41 -9.41 -20.07
N TRP A 129 -31.73 -10.70 -20.04
CA TRP A 129 -30.79 -11.72 -19.59
C TRP A 129 -29.65 -11.95 -20.60
N GLU A 130 -29.96 -12.03 -21.89
CA GLU A 130 -28.95 -12.12 -22.96
C GLU A 130 -28.01 -10.91 -22.96
N ASP A 131 -28.55 -9.70 -22.77
CA ASP A 131 -27.77 -8.46 -22.65
C ASP A 131 -26.89 -8.47 -21.39
N GLY A 132 -27.40 -8.98 -20.27
CA GLY A 132 -26.64 -9.17 -19.04
C GLY A 132 -25.48 -10.15 -19.20
N LEU A 133 -25.73 -11.30 -19.85
CA LEU A 133 -24.69 -12.27 -20.20
C LEU A 133 -23.64 -11.68 -21.12
N LYS A 134 -24.06 -10.94 -22.16
CA LYS A 134 -23.16 -10.25 -23.06
C LYS A 134 -22.26 -9.28 -22.30
N THR A 135 -22.84 -8.48 -21.41
CA THR A 135 -22.10 -7.53 -20.56
C THR A 135 -21.10 -8.24 -19.65
N LEU A 136 -21.49 -9.38 -19.06
CA LEU A 136 -20.58 -10.17 -18.22
C LEU A 136 -19.41 -10.74 -19.04
N ARG A 137 -19.68 -11.28 -20.22
CA ARG A 137 -18.65 -11.78 -21.15
C ARG A 137 -17.69 -10.67 -21.57
N GLU A 138 -18.21 -9.50 -21.91
CA GLU A 138 -17.40 -8.32 -22.25
C GLU A 138 -16.50 -7.91 -21.09
N LYS A 139 -17.00 -7.91 -19.85
CA LYS A 139 -16.17 -7.61 -18.66
C LYS A 139 -15.09 -8.67 -18.42
N VAL A 140 -15.40 -9.95 -18.58
CA VAL A 140 -14.41 -11.03 -18.48
C VAL A 140 -13.31 -10.85 -19.53
N ASP A 141 -13.69 -10.58 -20.78
CA ASP A 141 -12.74 -10.36 -21.87
C ASP A 141 -11.85 -9.13 -21.62
N GLN A 142 -12.45 -8.00 -21.24
CA GLN A 142 -11.70 -6.77 -20.90
C GLN A 142 -10.69 -7.00 -19.78
N ASN A 143 -11.08 -7.68 -18.70
CA ASN A 143 -10.17 -7.96 -17.59
C ASN A 143 -9.09 -8.99 -17.97
N THR A 144 -9.40 -9.92 -18.88
CA THR A 144 -8.42 -10.88 -19.41
C THR A 144 -7.37 -10.17 -20.25
N GLN A 145 -7.79 -9.27 -21.15
CA GLN A 145 -6.88 -8.43 -21.94
C GLN A 145 -6.04 -7.51 -21.05
N ARG A 146 -6.65 -6.95 -20.00
CA ARG A 146 -5.95 -6.14 -19.00
C ARG A 146 -4.87 -6.95 -18.28
N LEU A 147 -5.21 -8.15 -17.81
CA LEU A 147 -4.26 -9.04 -17.13
C LEU A 147 -3.09 -9.42 -18.05
N ASN A 148 -3.37 -9.74 -19.31
CA ASN A 148 -2.34 -10.02 -20.31
C ASN A 148 -1.41 -8.81 -20.51
N SER A 149 -1.96 -7.61 -20.64
CA SER A 149 -1.17 -6.38 -20.81
C SER A 149 -0.29 -6.09 -19.59
N ILE A 150 -0.79 -6.35 -18.38
CA ILE A 150 0.00 -6.26 -17.14
C ILE A 150 1.14 -7.30 -17.14
N ASN A 151 0.84 -8.54 -17.53
CA ASN A 151 1.85 -9.60 -17.59
C ASN A 151 2.95 -9.29 -18.62
N GLU A 152 2.59 -8.76 -19.79
CA GLU A 152 3.57 -8.30 -20.77
C GLU A 152 4.41 -7.12 -20.23
N ALA A 153 3.79 -6.16 -19.54
CA ALA A 153 4.50 -5.06 -18.91
C ALA A 153 5.46 -5.55 -17.81
N LEU A 154 5.11 -6.60 -17.06
CA LEU A 154 5.97 -7.19 -16.03
C LEU A 154 7.24 -7.84 -16.61
N LYS A 155 7.20 -8.38 -17.83
CA LYS A 155 8.38 -8.94 -18.51
C LYS A 155 9.46 -7.90 -18.79
N ALA A 156 9.11 -6.61 -18.85
CA ALA A 156 10.10 -5.55 -19.01
C ALA A 156 10.99 -5.34 -17.76
N PHE A 157 10.66 -6.01 -16.65
CA PHE A 157 11.41 -6.00 -15.39
C PHE A 157 12.17 -7.31 -15.12
N GLU A 158 12.21 -8.23 -16.07
CA GLU A 158 13.00 -9.48 -16.05
C GLU A 158 14.32 -9.30 -16.80
#